data_AF-A0AAV1ZSN6-F1
#
_entry.id   AF-A0AAV1ZSN6-F1
#
_cell.length_a   1.000
_cell.length_b   1.000
_cell.length_c   1.000
_cell.angle_alpha   90.00
_cell.angle_beta   90.00
_cell.angle_gamma   90.00
#
_symmetry.space_group_name_H-M   'P 1'
#
loop_
_entity.id
_entity.type
_entity.pdbx_description
1 polymer ?
#
loop_
_entity_poly.entity_id
_entity_poly.type
_entity_poly.pdbx_seq_one_letter_code
_entity_poly.pdbx_strand_id
1 'polypeptide(L)'
;MCTNGSPVFEKAGKVFLTIPVAEETATSVSDENSEKMRKLITKDRRLTVRMIADELQINLESVQQIVSQNLGMRKTCCLLVPHHLTDDQKQAHLQASQDFVETADAPPNFLNFIVTEDES
;
A
#
# COMPACT_ATOMS: atom_id res chain seq x y z
N MET A 1 -11.28 22.42 -56.35
CA MET A 1 -12.76 22.47 -56.36
C MET A 1 -13.24 21.52 -55.30
N CYS A 2 -13.87 22.05 -54.25
CA CYS A 2 -14.22 21.37 -53.02
C CYS A 2 -15.60 20.71 -53.14
N THR A 3 -15.71 19.43 -52.81
CA THR A 3 -16.95 18.73 -52.40
C THR A 3 -16.46 17.56 -51.52
N ASN A 4 -16.99 17.19 -50.35
CA ASN A 4 -18.34 17.22 -49.82
C ASN A 4 -18.30 17.36 -48.28
N GLY A 5 -19.35 17.94 -47.71
CA GLY A 5 -19.47 18.30 -46.30
C GLY A 5 -19.51 17.12 -45.33
N SER A 6 -18.97 17.37 -44.13
CA SER A 6 -19.18 16.55 -42.94
C SER A 6 -20.66 16.62 -42.51
N PRO A 7 -21.26 15.53 -42.01
CA PRO A 7 -22.65 15.56 -41.56
C PRO A 7 -22.75 16.31 -40.23
N VAL A 8 -23.49 17.41 -40.22
CA VAL A 8 -23.92 18.13 -39.03
C VAL A 8 -25.15 17.41 -38.47
N PHE A 9 -25.01 16.74 -37.34
CA PHE A 9 -26.16 16.21 -36.59
C PHE A 9 -26.69 17.30 -35.66
N GLU A 10 -27.70 18.02 -36.14
CA GLU A 10 -28.42 19.00 -35.35
C GLU A 10 -29.59 18.30 -34.62
N LYS A 11 -29.45 18.11 -33.30
CA LYS A 11 -30.60 17.99 -32.43
C LYS A 11 -30.41 18.79 -31.15
N ALA A 12 -31.35 19.72 -30.96
CA ALA A 12 -31.64 20.46 -29.74
C ALA A 12 -30.51 21.35 -29.20
N GLY A 13 -30.23 22.45 -29.89
CA GLY A 13 -30.12 23.79 -29.27
C GLY A 13 -29.17 23.99 -28.08
N LYS A 14 -28.12 23.18 -27.93
CA LYS A 14 -27.01 23.43 -27.00
C LYS A 14 -25.70 23.23 -27.74
N VAL A 15 -24.97 24.32 -27.91
CA VAL A 15 -23.55 24.28 -28.24
C VAL A 15 -22.84 23.69 -27.03
N PHE A 16 -22.72 22.36 -26.98
CA PHE A 16 -21.81 21.74 -26.06
C PHE A 16 -20.43 21.89 -26.68
N LEU A 17 -19.62 22.79 -26.13
CA LEU A 17 -18.18 22.78 -26.40
C LEU A 17 -17.68 21.43 -25.88
N THR A 18 -17.68 20.41 -26.74
CA THR A 18 -16.83 19.24 -26.54
C THR A 18 -15.41 19.77 -26.67
N ILE A 19 -14.83 20.18 -25.54
CA ILE A 19 -13.39 20.25 -25.41
C ILE A 19 -12.93 18.86 -25.84
N PRO A 20 -12.11 18.73 -26.90
CA PRO A 20 -11.54 17.43 -27.21
C PRO A 20 -10.73 17.07 -25.97
N VAL A 21 -11.19 16.05 -25.24
CA VAL A 21 -10.31 15.32 -24.33
C VAL A 21 -9.24 14.80 -25.26
N ALA A 22 -8.10 15.48 -25.24
CA ALA A 22 -6.88 15.01 -25.85
C ALA A 22 -6.72 13.58 -25.34
N GLU A 23 -6.93 12.64 -26.26
CA GLU A 23 -6.42 11.28 -26.24
C GLU A 23 -5.91 10.89 -24.86
N GLU A 24 -6.79 10.33 -24.03
CA GLU A 24 -6.35 9.58 -22.85
C GLU A 24 -5.53 8.40 -23.38
N THR A 25 -4.25 8.68 -23.65
CA THR A 25 -3.25 7.68 -23.92
C THR A 25 -3.32 6.68 -22.77
N ALA A 26 -3.46 5.40 -23.13
CA ALA A 26 -3.53 4.26 -22.24
C ALA A 26 -2.25 4.14 -21.38
N THR A 27 -2.13 5.04 -20.41
CA THR A 27 -1.00 5.18 -19.48
C THR A 27 -1.38 4.69 -18.08
N SER A 28 -2.64 4.31 -17.86
CA SER A 28 -3.17 3.91 -16.56
C SER A 28 -2.64 2.56 -16.06
N VAL A 29 -2.03 1.74 -16.92
CA VAL A 29 -1.47 0.41 -16.57
C VAL A 29 -0.10 0.20 -17.24
N SER A 30 0.77 1.21 -17.18
CA SER A 30 2.18 1.00 -17.53
C SER A 30 2.92 0.26 -16.41
N ASP A 31 3.84 -0.63 -16.77
CA ASP A 31 4.76 -1.28 -15.81
C ASP A 31 5.51 -0.25 -14.96
N GLU A 32 5.82 0.91 -15.54
CA GLU A 32 6.47 2.02 -14.84
C GLU A 32 5.62 2.57 -13.69
N ASN A 33 4.32 2.75 -13.91
CA ASN A 33 3.39 3.23 -12.88
C ASN A 33 3.18 2.17 -11.79
N SER A 34 3.16 0.89 -12.18
CA SER A 34 3.09 -0.23 -11.23
C SER A 34 4.32 -0.29 -10.33
N GLU A 35 5.52 -0.08 -10.87
CA GLU A 35 6.75 0.01 -10.07
C GLU A 35 6.75 1.23 -9.15
N LYS A 36 6.34 2.40 -9.64
CA LYS A 36 6.24 3.62 -8.82
C LYS A 36 5.29 3.42 -7.64
N MET A 37 4.11 2.85 -7.88
CA MET A 37 3.16 2.48 -6.81
C MET A 37 3.76 1.51 -5.81
N ARG A 38 4.45 0.47 -6.29
CA ARG A 38 5.10 -0.52 -5.42
C ARG A 38 6.14 0.14 -4.51
N LYS A 39 6.96 1.05 -5.04
CA LYS A 39 7.96 1.81 -4.27
C LYS A 39 7.30 2.70 -3.22
N LEU A 40 6.23 3.42 -3.58
CA LEU A 40 5.47 4.26 -2.65
C LEU A 40 4.86 3.45 -1.49
N ILE A 41 4.17 2.35 -1.80
CA ILE A 41 3.52 1.50 -0.79
C ILE A 41 4.55 0.82 0.12
N THR A 42 5.70 0.42 -0.42
CA THR A 42 6.78 -0.21 0.37
C THR A 42 7.43 0.79 1.31
N LYS A 43 7.56 2.06 0.88
CA LYS A 43 8.08 3.15 1.71
C LYS A 43 7.12 3.51 2.84
N ASP A 44 5.83 3.63 2.54
CA ASP A 44 4.79 3.87 3.54
C ASP A 44 3.51 3.09 3.24
N ARG A 45 3.27 2.06 4.04
CA ARG A 45 2.09 1.19 3.92
C ARG A 45 0.79 1.86 4.41
N ARG A 46 0.87 3.04 5.02
CA ARG A 46 -0.29 3.79 5.53
C ARG A 46 -0.92 4.68 4.47
N LEU A 47 -0.30 4.81 3.30
CA LEU A 47 -0.84 5.58 2.18
C LEU A 47 -2.22 5.08 1.76
N THR A 48 -3.13 6.03 1.54
CA THR A 48 -4.46 5.72 1.01
C THR A 48 -4.42 5.70 -0.52
N VAL A 49 -5.37 4.98 -1.13
CA VAL A 49 -5.54 4.95 -2.59
C VAL A 49 -5.63 6.36 -3.16
N ARG A 50 -6.31 7.29 -2.46
CA ARG A 50 -6.43 8.68 -2.91
C ARG A 50 -5.10 9.43 -2.87
N MET A 51 -4.30 9.26 -1.82
CA MET A 51 -2.96 9.85 -1.76
C MET A 51 -2.05 9.34 -2.88
N ILE A 52 -2.15 8.05 -3.22
CA ILE A 52 -1.37 7.47 -4.33
C ILE A 52 -1.86 8.00 -5.69
N ALA A 53 -3.17 8.16 -5.86
CA ALA A 53 -3.77 8.76 -7.05
C ALA A 53 -3.28 10.20 -7.26
N ASP A 54 -3.28 11.00 -6.19
CA ASP A 54 -2.83 12.40 -6.22
C ASP A 54 -1.32 12.50 -6.48
N GLU A 55 -0.50 11.63 -5.86
CA GLU A 55 0.96 11.62 -6.05
C GLU A 55 1.36 11.24 -7.48
N LEU A 56 0.67 10.25 -8.07
CA LEU A 56 0.99 9.75 -9.41
C LEU A 56 0.17 10.41 -10.53
N GLN A 57 -0.79 11.26 -10.19
CA GLN A 57 -1.75 11.88 -11.12
C GLN A 57 -2.49 10.83 -11.96
N ILE A 58 -2.92 9.73 -11.32
CA ILE A 58 -3.65 8.63 -11.95
C ILE A 58 -5.06 8.56 -11.36
N ASN A 59 -6.04 8.13 -12.16
CA ASN A 59 -7.40 7.95 -11.67
C ASN A 59 -7.48 6.90 -10.54
N LEU A 60 -8.40 7.12 -9.60
CA LEU A 60 -8.55 6.30 -8.39
C LEU A 60 -8.83 4.82 -8.70
N GLU A 61 -9.66 4.55 -9.72
CA GLU A 61 -10.05 3.19 -10.11
C GLU A 61 -8.84 2.39 -10.62
N SER A 62 -7.97 3.01 -11.41
CA SER A 62 -6.75 2.40 -11.93
C SER A 62 -5.76 2.12 -10.82
N VAL A 63 -5.65 3.01 -9.82
CA VAL A 63 -4.86 2.74 -8.62
C VAL A 63 -5.40 1.52 -7.88
N GLN A 64 -6.73 1.42 -7.68
CA GLN A 64 -7.33 0.25 -7.04
C GLN A 64 -7.08 -1.04 -7.84
N GLN A 65 -7.23 -0.99 -9.16
CA GLN A 65 -6.98 -2.12 -10.05
C GLN A 65 -5.52 -2.57 -10.00
N ILE A 66 -4.56 -1.64 -10.12
CA ILE A 66 -3.13 -1.95 -10.07
C ILE A 66 -2.75 -2.54 -8.70
N VAL A 67 -3.20 -1.94 -7.61
CA VAL A 67 -2.85 -2.40 -6.25
C VAL A 67 -3.41 -3.81 -6.01
N SER A 68 -4.65 -4.07 -6.39
CA SER A 68 -5.31 -5.35 -6.11
C SER A 68 -4.98 -6.47 -7.12
N GLN A 69 -4.98 -6.18 -8.43
CA GLN A 69 -4.83 -7.17 -9.48
C GLN A 69 -3.38 -7.33 -9.92
N ASN A 70 -2.68 -6.24 -10.20
CA ASN A 70 -1.31 -6.31 -10.73
C ASN A 70 -0.28 -6.56 -9.63
N LEU A 71 -0.41 -5.86 -8.49
CA LEU A 71 0.50 -5.99 -7.35
C LEU A 71 0.07 -7.06 -6.35
N GLY A 72 -1.19 -7.52 -6.39
CA GLY A 72 -1.72 -8.51 -5.45
C GLY A 72 -1.72 -8.03 -3.99
N MET A 73 -1.73 -6.72 -3.76
CA MET A 73 -1.60 -6.13 -2.44
C MET A 73 -2.96 -5.95 -1.78
N ARG A 74 -3.03 -6.27 -0.48
CA ARG A 74 -4.21 -6.03 0.36
C ARG A 74 -3.85 -5.18 1.58
N LYS A 75 -4.81 -4.37 2.01
CA LYS A 75 -4.71 -3.66 3.29
C LYS A 75 -4.80 -4.68 4.42
N THR A 76 -3.84 -4.66 5.33
CA THR A 76 -3.92 -5.39 6.60
C THR A 76 -4.02 -4.39 7.73
N CYS A 77 -4.79 -4.72 8.77
CA CYS A 77 -4.81 -3.92 9.99
C CYS A 77 -3.42 -3.91 10.64
N CYS A 78 -3.06 -2.80 11.27
CA CYS A 78 -1.91 -2.78 12.18
C CYS A 78 -2.26 -3.55 13.46
N LEU A 79 -1.27 -4.21 14.04
CA LEU A 79 -1.38 -4.79 15.38
C LEU A 79 -1.19 -3.68 16.42
N LEU A 80 -1.90 -3.79 17.55
CA LEU A 80 -1.66 -2.93 18.70
C LEU A 80 -0.36 -3.36 19.37
N VAL A 81 0.53 -2.41 19.62
CA VAL A 81 1.78 -2.65 20.35
C VAL A 81 1.65 -2.00 21.73
N PRO A 82 1.85 -2.73 22.85
CA PRO A 82 1.68 -2.17 24.20
C PRO A 82 2.53 -0.93 24.48
N HIS A 83 3.78 -0.91 24.00
CA HIS A 83 4.73 0.16 24.25
C HIS A 83 5.63 0.46 23.05
N HIS A 84 6.07 1.71 22.95
CA HIS A 84 7.11 2.13 22.02
C HIS A 84 8.48 1.99 22.69
N LEU A 85 9.21 0.92 22.37
CA LEU A 85 10.52 0.64 22.97
C LEU A 85 11.61 1.54 22.40
N THR A 86 12.47 2.05 23.28
CA THR A 86 13.77 2.67 22.93
C THR A 86 14.75 1.62 22.42
N ASP A 87 15.83 2.05 21.76
CA ASP A 87 16.83 1.12 21.22
C ASP A 87 17.57 0.36 22.32
N ASP A 88 17.85 1.01 23.46
CA ASP A 88 18.42 0.37 24.64
C ASP A 88 17.49 -0.71 25.21
N GLN A 89 16.18 -0.44 25.28
CA GLN A 89 15.19 -1.44 25.71
C GLN A 89 15.11 -2.63 24.75
N LYS A 90 15.18 -2.39 23.44
CA LYS A 90 15.21 -3.49 22.44
C LYS A 90 16.46 -4.34 22.61
N GLN A 91 17.61 -3.70 22.83
CA GLN A 91 18.87 -4.40 23.05
C GLN A 91 18.82 -5.24 24.32
N ALA A 92 18.30 -4.69 25.42
CA ALA A 92 18.11 -5.42 26.67
C ALA A 92 17.15 -6.61 26.50
N HIS A 93 16.04 -6.43 25.78
CA HIS A 93 15.11 -7.52 25.46
C HIS A 93 15.76 -8.62 24.62
N LEU A 94 16.58 -8.26 23.63
CA LEU A 94 17.29 -9.22 22.79
C LEU A 94 18.30 -10.03 23.60
N GLN A 95 19.10 -9.36 24.43
CA GLN A 95 20.09 -10.01 25.30
C GLN A 95 19.42 -10.96 26.29
N ALA A 96 18.41 -10.49 27.02
CA ALA A 96 17.66 -11.34 27.94
C ALA A 96 17.06 -12.57 27.23
N SER A 97 16.51 -12.39 26.01
CA SER A 97 15.96 -13.51 25.23
C SER A 97 17.05 -14.51 24.80
N GLN A 98 18.23 -14.03 24.42
CA GLN A 98 19.37 -14.90 24.08
C GLN A 98 19.82 -15.71 25.30
N ASP A 99 20.00 -15.05 26.45
CA ASP A 99 20.37 -15.70 27.70
C ASP A 99 19.32 -16.75 28.12
N PHE A 100 18.03 -16.44 27.96
CA PHE A 100 16.96 -17.40 28.23
C PHE A 100 17.00 -18.61 27.31
N VAL A 101 17.27 -18.44 26.02
CA VAL A 101 17.38 -19.55 25.06
C VAL A 101 18.58 -20.43 25.42
N GLU A 102 19.75 -19.85 25.66
CA GLU A 102 20.95 -20.59 26.05
C GLU A 102 20.73 -21.38 27.35
N THR A 103 20.08 -20.76 28.32
CA THR A 103 19.75 -21.40 29.60
C THR A 103 18.73 -22.53 29.43
N ALA A 104 17.75 -22.36 28.53
CA ALA A 104 16.72 -23.36 28.26
C ALA A 104 17.27 -24.60 27.55
N ASP A 105 18.30 -24.44 26.72
CA ASP A 105 18.91 -25.53 25.96
C ASP A 105 19.86 -26.40 26.80
N ALA A 106 20.33 -25.91 27.95
CA ALA A 106 21.30 -26.64 28.78
C ALA A 106 20.71 -27.85 29.52
N PRO A 107 19.61 -27.75 30.30
CA PRO A 107 19.02 -28.90 30.98
C PRO A 107 17.79 -29.46 30.25
N PRO A 108 17.60 -30.80 30.20
CA PRO A 108 16.34 -31.36 29.74
C PRO A 108 15.21 -30.97 30.70
N ASN A 109 14.02 -30.70 30.16
CA ASN A 109 12.84 -30.29 30.92
C ASN A 109 12.99 -28.97 31.71
N PHE A 110 13.79 -28.02 31.22
CA PHE A 110 14.01 -26.70 31.84
C PHE A 110 12.73 -26.02 32.38
N LEU A 111 11.64 -26.05 31.60
CA LEU A 111 10.38 -25.36 31.94
C LEU A 111 9.71 -25.89 33.22
N ASN A 112 10.00 -27.12 33.66
CA ASN A 112 9.42 -27.69 34.88
C ASN A 112 9.90 -26.98 36.16
N PHE A 113 10.99 -26.21 36.07
CA PHE A 113 11.57 -25.50 37.21
C PHE A 113 11.13 -24.03 37.29
N ILE A 114 10.33 -23.55 36.34
CA ILE A 114 9.89 -22.16 36.30
C ILE A 114 8.54 -22.03 36.99
N VAL A 115 8.45 -21.10 37.95
CA VAL A 115 7.19 -20.64 38.55
C VAL A 115 7.07 -19.14 38.28
N THR A 116 5.97 -18.73 37.67
CA THR A 116 5.67 -17.32 37.35
C THR A 116 4.40 -16.88 38.07
N GLU A 117 4.40 -15.66 38.59
CA GLU A 117 3.24 -15.00 39.20
C GLU A 117 3.12 -13.60 38.60
N ASP A 118 1.88 -13.17 38.33
CA ASP A 118 1.56 -11.83 37.85
C ASP A 118 0.27 -11.37 38.54
N GLU A 119 0.22 -10.11 38.98
CA GLU A 119 -0.95 -9.52 39.64
C GLU A 119 -1.86 -8.86 38.60
N SER A 120 -3.17 -9.09 38.70
CA SER A 120 -4.19 -8.48 37.84
C SER A 120 -4.89 -7.30 38.49
#